data_AF-A0A918AS95-F1
#
_entry.id   AF-A0A918AS95-F1
#
_cell.length_a   1.000
_cell.length_b   1.000
_cell.length_c   1.000
_cell.angle_alpha   90.00
_cell.angle_beta   90.00
_cell.angle_gamma   90.00
#
_symmetry.space_group_name_H-M   'P 1'
#
loop_
_entity.id
_entity.type
_entity.pdbx_description
1 polymer ?
#
loop_
_entity_poly.entity_id
_entity_poly.type
_entity_poly.pdbx_seq_one_letter_code
_entity_poly.pdbx_strand_id
1 'polypeptide(L)' 'MPEPTVRDHLRDCLAEVAFPASRNTLLDAAIGHGDPTAVQALREIPKRDYADLSAVFAAVSAEDPGA' A
#
# COMPACT_ATOMS: atom_id res chain seq x y z
N MET A 1 18.64 -13.96 -0.89
CA MET A 1 17.19 -14.05 -0.63
C MET A 1 16.55 -12.91 -1.40
N PRO A 2 15.47 -13.09 -2.17
CA PRO A 2 14.77 -11.95 -2.74
C PRO A 2 14.27 -11.08 -1.60
N GLU A 3 14.60 -9.79 -1.63
CA GLU A 3 14.12 -8.83 -0.65
C GLU A 3 12.59 -8.75 -0.81
N PRO A 4 11.81 -8.89 0.27
CA PRO A 4 10.36 -8.76 0.18
C PRO A 4 10.03 -7.38 -0.39
N THR A 5 9.40 -7.37 -1.56
CA THR A 5 9.09 -6.12 -2.26
C THR A 5 8.05 -5.32 -1.46
N VAL A 6 8.01 -4.01 -1.67
CA VAL A 6 6.95 -3.11 -1.15
C VAL A 6 5.54 -3.71 -1.34
N ARG A 7 5.32 -4.43 -2.46
CA ARG A 7 4.06 -5.11 -2.75
C ARG A 7 3.74 -6.26 -1.80
N ASP A 8 4.73 -7.02 -1.34
CA ASP A 8 4.49 -8.18 -0.46
C ASP A 8 4.11 -7.71 0.95
N HIS A 9 4.79 -6.68 1.46
CA HIS A 9 4.45 -5.99 2.71
C HIS A 9 3.05 -5.37 2.65
N LEU A 10 2.72 -4.65 1.56
CA LEU A 10 1.38 -4.10 1.36
C LEU A 10 0.33 -5.20 1.24
N ARG A 11 0.64 -6.33 0.60
CA ARG A 11 -0.30 -7.45 0.45
C ARG A 11 -0.67 -8.02 1.80
N ASP A 12 0.30 -8.26 2.66
CA ASP A 12 0.08 -8.84 3.98
C ASP A 12 -0.67 -7.86 4.89
N CYS A 13 -0.20 -6.61 4.94
CA CYS A 13 -0.80 -5.55 5.76
C CYS A 13 -2.24 -5.20 5.33
N LEU A 14 -2.51 -5.13 4.02
CA LEU A 14 -3.83 -4.75 3.49
C LEU A 14 -4.74 -5.96 3.23
N ALA A 15 -4.29 -7.20 3.45
CA ALA A 15 -5.13 -8.40 3.33
C ALA A 15 -6.31 -8.38 4.30
N GLU A 16 -6.13 -7.77 5.47
CA GLU A 16 -7.17 -7.66 6.50
C GLU A 16 -7.97 -6.35 6.42
N VAL A 17 -7.63 -5.44 5.49
CA VAL A 17 -8.35 -4.18 5.32
C VAL A 17 -9.64 -4.41 4.54
N ALA A 18 -10.77 -4.04 5.13
CA ALA A 18 -12.05 -4.02 4.44
C ALA A 18 -12.09 -2.84 3.44
N PHE A 19 -12.16 -3.17 2.15
CA PHE A 19 -12.39 -2.18 1.10
C PHE A 19 -13.90 -1.88 0.93
N PRO A 20 -14.29 -0.66 0.52
CA PRO A 20 -13.46 0.46 0.07
C PRO A 20 -12.76 1.21 1.21
N ALA A 21 -11.47 1.49 1.02
CA ALA A 21 -10.64 2.17 2.01
C ALA A 21 -9.98 3.41 1.39
N SER A 22 -10.01 4.53 2.12
CA SER A 22 -9.30 5.74 1.71
C SER A 22 -7.81 5.62 1.99
N ARG A 23 -6.98 6.39 1.28
CA ARG A 23 -5.52 6.47 1.52
C ARG A 23 -5.14 6.59 2.99
N ASN A 24 -5.89 7.39 3.76
CA ASN A 24 -5.67 7.58 5.18
C ASN A 24 -5.89 6.30 6.00
N THR A 25 -6.91 5.52 5.70
CA THR A 25 -7.17 4.22 6.34
C THR A 25 -6.08 3.20 6.00
N LEU A 26 -5.62 3.18 4.74
CA LEU A 26 -4.51 2.33 4.32
C LEU A 26 -3.21 2.72 5.03
N LEU A 27 -2.93 4.03 5.13
CA LEU A 27 -1.77 4.56 5.86
C LEU A 27 -1.85 4.20 7.35
N ASP A 28 -3.02 4.34 7.96
CA ASP A 28 -3.22 4.00 9.37
C ASP A 28 -3.01 2.50 9.64
N ALA A 29 -3.53 1.63 8.76
CA ALA A 29 -3.30 0.19 8.80
C ALA A 29 -1.81 -0.16 8.63
N ALA A 30 -1.12 0.46 7.67
CA ALA A 30 0.32 0.24 7.45
C ALA A 30 1.20 0.75 8.59
N ILE A 31 0.82 1.88 9.21
CA ILE A 31 1.46 2.40 10.43
C ILE A 31 1.23 1.43 11.60
N GLY A 32 0.01 0.92 11.75
CA GLY A 32 -0.36 -0.04 12.79
C GLY A 32 0.34 -1.39 12.65
N HIS A 33 0.58 -1.84 11.42
CA HIS A 33 1.34 -3.07 11.14
C HIS A 33 2.86 -2.87 11.33
N GLY A 34 3.35 -1.63 11.22
CA GLY A 34 4.76 -1.30 11.39
C GLY A 34 5.59 -1.47 10.12
N ASP A 35 4.98 -1.34 8.95
CA ASP A 35 5.65 -1.41 7.65
C ASP A 35 6.00 0.00 7.11
N PRO A 36 7.17 0.57 7.45
CA PRO A 36 7.56 1.91 6.98
C PRO A 36 7.61 2.00 5.44
N THR A 37 7.98 0.91 4.78
CA THR A 37 8.03 0.78 3.32
C THR A 37 6.63 0.90 2.69
N ALA A 38 5.63 0.22 3.26
CA ALA A 38 4.24 0.32 2.82
C ALA A 38 3.68 1.73 3.08
N VAL A 39 3.98 2.31 4.24
CA VAL A 39 3.56 3.68 4.60
C VAL A 39 4.13 4.71 3.62
N GLN A 40 5.41 4.58 3.24
CA GLN A 40 6.04 5.50 2.29
C GLN A 40 5.37 5.42 0.92
N ALA A 41 5.18 4.21 0.39
CA ALA A 41 4.48 3.98 -0.86
C ALA A 41 3.03 4.52 -0.84
N LEU A 42 2.28 4.26 0.24
CA LEU A 42 0.92 4.77 0.43
C LEU A 42 0.85 6.30 0.61
N ARG A 43 1.96 6.94 0.98
CA ARG A 43 2.02 8.40 1.13
C ARG A 43 2.20 9.09 -0.21
N GLU A 44 2.93 8.45 -1.12
CA GLU A 44 3.18 8.92 -2.49
C GLU A 44 1.88 8.84 -3.31
N ILE A 45 1.14 7.73 -3.22
CA ILE A 45 -0.07 7.55 -4.04
C ILE A 45 -1.13 8.65 -3.89
N PRO A 46 -1.88 8.94 -4.97
CA PRO A 46 -2.94 9.94 -4.95
C PRO A 46 -4.00 9.65 -3.87
N LYS A 47 -4.52 10.71 -3.25
CA LYS A 47 -5.67 10.61 -2.33
C LYS A 47 -6.93 10.28 -3.12
N ARG A 48 -7.17 8.98 -3.30
CA ARG A 48 -8.42 8.41 -3.82
C ARG A 48 -8.93 7.34 -2.86
N ASP A 49 -10.21 7.04 -2.99
CA ASP A 49 -10.80 5.85 -2.40
C ASP A 49 -10.39 4.66 -3.25
N TYR A 50 -9.72 3.71 -2.61
CA TYR A 50 -9.30 2.48 -3.24
C TYR A 50 -10.44 1.48 -3.05
N ALA A 51 -10.95 0.96 -4.17
CA ALA A 51 -11.99 -0.04 -4.17
C ALA A 51 -11.44 -1.42 -3.78
N ASP A 52 -10.16 -1.68 -4.02
CA ASP A 52 -9.51 -2.98 -3.79
C ASP A 52 -7.99 -2.81 -3.64
N LEU A 53 -7.34 -3.83 -3.05
CA LEU A 53 -5.89 -4.02 -3.00
C LEU A 53 -5.22 -3.82 -4.37
N SER A 54 -5.83 -4.31 -5.44
CA SER A 54 -5.28 -4.17 -6.80
C SER A 54 -5.18 -2.71 -7.25
N ALA A 55 -6.10 -1.84 -6.84
CA ALA A 55 -6.05 -0.42 -7.15
C ALA A 55 -4.93 0.28 -6.37
N VAL A 56 -4.68 -0.15 -5.12
CA VAL A 56 -3.55 0.32 -4.31
C VAL A 56 -2.23 -0.08 -4.96
N PHE A 57 -2.09 -1.35 -5.35
CA PHE A 57 -0.89 -1.83 -6.04
C PHE A 57 -0.66 -1.12 -7.37
N ALA A 58 -1.71 -0.87 -8.14
CA ALA A 58 -1.60 -0.14 -9.40
C ALA A 58 -1.10 1.30 -9.16
N ALA A 59 -1.59 1.97 -8.11
CA ALA A 59 -1.15 3.31 -7.76
C ALA A 59 0.31 3.34 -7.27
N VAL A 60 0.70 2.40 -6.40
CA VAL A 60 2.09 2.28 -5.91
C VAL A 60 3.05 1.94 -7.05
N SER A 61 2.66 1.05 -7.95
CA SER A 61 3.49 0.67 -9.11
C SER A 61 3.64 1.78 -10.14
N ALA A 62 2.65 2.68 -10.23
CA ALA A 62 2.71 3.83 -11.14
C ALA A 62 3.71 4.90 -10.67
N GLU A 63 4.04 4.92 -9.37
CA GLU A 63 5.00 5.86 -8.78
C GLU A 63 6.36 5.25 -8.45
N ASP A 64 6.60 3.98 -8.76
CA ASP A 64 7.93 3.36 -8.68
C ASP A 64 8.60 3.35 -10.08
N PRO A 65 9.28 4.43 -10.51
CA PRO A 65 10.16 4.42 -11.68
C PRO A 65 11.49 3.77 -11.29
N GLY A 66 11.47 2.48 -10.96
CA GLY A 66 12.61 1.74 -10.44
C GLY A 66 12.89 0.43 -11.18
N ALA A 67 12.97 0.47 -12.51
CA ALA A 67 13.59 -0.59 -13.31
C ALA A 67 14.38 0.00 -14.49
#